data_AF-A0A660N7H9-F1
#
_entry.id   AF-A0A660N7H9-F1
#
_cell.length_a   1.000
_cell.length_b   1.000
_cell.length_c   1.000
_cell.angle_alpha   90.00
_cell.angle_beta   90.00
_cell.angle_gamma   90.00
#
_symmetry.space_group_name_H-M   'P 1'
#
loop_
_entity.id
_entity.type
_entity.pdbx_description
1 polymer ?
#
loop_
_entity_poly.entity_id
_entity_poly.type
_entity_poly.pdbx_seq_one_letter_code
_entity_poly.pdbx_strand_id
1 'polypeptide(L)'
;MSKFLILPVTRHVNAAAVAQSVAQALPQAAVFNPVQDACAVEQLLAAGKGDDWLDDLIGKTAALNAQNLVIQGITPDADHLLLSGKNTDLATSFNAQIIFAATGDNSAEVAKRVELAKQAFAGKTVTFAGVICDNPKVAELTQLPYLGSAAQVSGLNPAAGETDRVSPAQFRFNMMQKAREANKRIVLPEGSEPRTVRAAAICHEKGIARCVLLANPAAVHAVAESLNITLPDSLEIIDPETIAEQYVAPMCELRKSKGMTEEQAREQLKDTVVLGTMMMAQNDVDGLVSGAVHTTANTIRPALQLIKTAPNASIVSSVFFMLLEGQTVVYGDCAVNPNPTAEQLAEIAIQSADSAKAFGIEPRVAMISYSTINSGSGPDVDLVIEATKLVKEKRPDLPVDGPLQYDAAVVPSVAKSKAPNSPVAGKATVFIFPNLTTGNCTYKAVQRNANVLSVGPMLQGLRKPVNDLSRGALVEDIVYTVALTAIQAQQQAA
;
A
#
# COMPACT_ATOMS: atom_id res chain seq x y z
N MET A 1 16.58 -8.71 4.97
CA MET A 1 16.10 -9.31 6.25
C MET A 1 15.29 -10.52 5.91
N SER A 2 15.83 -11.72 6.13
CA SER A 2 15.13 -12.96 5.78
C SER A 2 14.17 -13.34 6.89
N LYS A 3 12.97 -13.75 6.49
CA LYS A 3 11.89 -14.13 7.41
C LYS A 3 11.53 -15.58 7.13
N PHE A 4 11.48 -16.41 8.15
CA PHE A 4 11.16 -17.82 8.06
C PHE A 4 9.92 -18.12 8.88
N LEU A 5 8.98 -18.87 8.33
CA LEU A 5 7.82 -19.40 9.07
C LEU A 5 8.04 -20.89 9.29
N ILE A 6 8.09 -21.30 10.56
CA ILE A 6 8.20 -22.71 10.93
C ILE A 6 6.80 -23.31 10.99
N LEU A 7 6.42 -24.08 9.98
CA LEU A 7 5.09 -24.66 9.88
C LEU A 7 5.08 -26.09 10.47
N PRO A 8 4.48 -26.31 11.65
CA PRO A 8 4.33 -27.65 12.19
C PRO A 8 3.29 -28.43 11.38
N VAL A 9 3.69 -29.59 10.83
CA VAL A 9 2.78 -30.44 10.02
C VAL A 9 2.35 -31.74 10.70
N THR A 10 2.99 -32.12 11.81
CA THR A 10 2.59 -33.28 12.61
C THR A 10 2.39 -32.90 14.08
N ARG A 11 1.50 -33.63 14.77
CA ARG A 11 0.99 -33.29 16.11
C ARG A 11 2.07 -33.23 17.19
N HIS A 12 3.19 -33.93 17.01
CA HIS A 12 4.26 -34.04 17.99
C HIS A 12 5.43 -33.07 17.75
N VAL A 13 5.34 -32.23 16.72
CA VAL A 13 6.37 -31.24 16.42
C VAL A 13 6.23 -30.07 17.40
N ASN A 14 7.27 -29.82 18.17
CA ASN A 14 7.38 -28.61 18.97
C ASN A 14 7.89 -27.45 18.09
N ALA A 15 6.96 -26.67 17.53
CA ALA A 15 7.28 -25.55 16.66
C ALA A 15 8.20 -24.50 17.32
N ALA A 16 8.08 -24.28 18.63
CA ALA A 16 8.91 -23.34 19.37
C ALA A 16 10.37 -23.84 19.46
N ALA A 17 10.57 -25.12 19.77
CA ALA A 17 11.91 -25.71 19.80
C ALA A 17 12.58 -25.68 18.43
N VAL A 18 11.85 -26.02 17.36
CA VAL A 18 12.36 -25.96 15.99
C VAL A 18 12.70 -24.52 15.59
N ALA A 19 11.86 -23.54 15.95
CA ALA A 19 12.12 -22.13 15.69
C ALA A 19 13.41 -21.65 16.39
N GLN A 20 13.67 -22.10 17.61
CA GLN A 20 14.92 -21.80 18.31
C GLN A 20 16.13 -22.43 17.60
N SER A 21 16.05 -23.69 17.18
CA SER A 21 17.13 -24.35 16.44
C SER A 21 17.42 -23.65 15.10
N VAL A 22 16.39 -23.21 14.38
CA VAL A 22 16.54 -22.44 13.13
C VAL A 22 17.16 -21.07 13.40
N ALA A 23 16.75 -20.38 14.47
CA ALA A 23 17.33 -19.10 14.84
C ALA A 23 18.81 -19.23 15.22
N GLN A 24 19.21 -20.29 15.92
CA GLN A 24 20.62 -20.55 16.26
C GLN A 24 21.49 -20.81 15.02
N ALA A 25 20.91 -21.33 13.93
CA ALA A 25 21.61 -21.56 12.67
C ALA A 25 21.75 -20.29 11.81
N LEU A 26 21.14 -19.17 12.21
CA LEU A 26 21.11 -17.91 11.45
C LEU A 26 21.82 -16.78 12.21
N PRO A 27 22.55 -15.89 11.52
CA PRO A 27 23.20 -14.75 12.16
C PRO A 27 22.16 -13.73 12.65
N GLN A 28 22.30 -13.25 13.89
CA GLN A 28 21.45 -12.20 14.49
C GLN A 28 19.94 -12.44 14.27
N ALA A 29 19.49 -13.68 14.51
CA ALA A 29 18.10 -14.06 14.36
C ALA A 29 17.29 -13.88 15.65
N ALA A 30 16.03 -13.45 15.52
CA ALA A 30 15.07 -13.42 16.61
C ALA A 30 13.93 -14.41 16.35
N VAL A 31 13.49 -15.10 17.41
CA VAL A 31 12.29 -15.94 17.36
C VAL A 31 11.08 -15.10 17.77
N PHE A 32 9.99 -15.23 17.03
CA PHE A 32 8.75 -14.51 17.30
C PHE A 32 7.56 -15.49 17.35
N ASN A 33 6.83 -15.45 18.46
CA ASN A 33 5.56 -16.16 18.59
C ASN A 33 4.40 -15.20 18.24
N PRO A 34 3.68 -15.42 17.13
CA PRO A 34 2.57 -14.56 16.71
C PRO A 34 1.31 -14.70 17.59
N VAL A 35 1.23 -15.76 18.41
CA VAL A 35 0.09 -16.06 19.27
C VAL A 35 0.58 -16.23 20.71
N GLN A 36 0.89 -15.11 21.36
CA GLN A 36 1.20 -15.10 22.80
C GLN A 36 -0.06 -15.28 23.67
N ASP A 37 -1.18 -14.70 23.23
CA ASP A 37 -2.50 -14.84 23.85
C ASP A 37 -3.50 -15.26 22.77
N ALA A 38 -3.84 -16.55 22.74
CA ALA A 38 -4.74 -17.12 21.74
C ALA A 38 -6.16 -16.54 21.85
N CYS A 39 -6.66 -16.31 23.07
CA CYS A 39 -8.02 -15.82 23.28
C CYS A 39 -8.17 -14.38 22.79
N ALA A 40 -7.19 -13.51 23.08
CA ALA A 40 -7.21 -12.13 22.59
C ALA A 40 -7.15 -12.06 21.05
N VAL A 41 -6.32 -12.91 20.42
CA VAL A 41 -6.25 -12.98 18.95
C VAL A 41 -7.58 -13.46 18.36
N GLU A 42 -8.20 -14.50 18.93
CA GLU A 42 -9.49 -14.98 18.44
C GLU A 42 -10.61 -13.95 18.57
N GLN A 43 -10.61 -13.14 19.63
CA GLN A 43 -11.55 -12.03 19.77
C GLN A 43 -11.39 -10.99 18.65
N LEU A 44 -10.15 -10.64 18.29
CA LEU A 44 -9.88 -9.74 17.16
C LEU A 44 -10.33 -10.36 15.84
N LEU A 45 -10.01 -11.63 15.61
CA LEU A 45 -10.42 -12.35 14.40
C LEU A 45 -11.95 -12.44 14.29
N ALA A 46 -12.64 -12.75 15.39
CA ALA A 46 -14.11 -12.81 15.44
C ALA A 46 -14.76 -11.44 15.19
N ALA A 47 -14.08 -10.35 15.55
CA ALA A 47 -14.50 -8.99 15.23
C ALA A 47 -14.18 -8.54 13.80
N GLY A 48 -13.63 -9.42 12.95
CA GLY A 48 -13.21 -9.09 11.58
C GLY A 48 -11.92 -8.26 11.50
N LYS A 49 -11.18 -8.11 12.61
CA LYS A 49 -9.96 -7.29 12.72
C LYS A 49 -8.68 -8.09 12.47
N GLY A 50 -8.73 -9.01 11.50
CA GLY A 50 -7.58 -9.84 11.16
C GLY A 50 -6.41 -9.04 10.58
N ASP A 51 -6.70 -8.02 9.78
CA ASP A 51 -5.69 -7.11 9.23
C ASP A 51 -5.02 -6.28 10.33
N ASP A 52 -5.79 -5.76 11.30
CA ASP A 52 -5.24 -5.03 12.45
C ASP A 52 -4.28 -5.91 13.27
N TRP A 53 -4.62 -7.20 13.45
CA TRP A 53 -3.75 -8.16 14.14
C TRP A 53 -2.43 -8.34 13.37
N LEU A 54 -2.49 -8.56 12.05
CA LEU A 54 -1.30 -8.73 11.22
C LEU A 54 -0.42 -7.48 11.23
N ASP A 55 -1.01 -6.29 11.13
CA ASP A 55 -0.31 -5.01 11.16
C ASP A 55 0.41 -4.79 12.52
N ASP A 56 -0.22 -5.18 13.63
CA ASP A 56 0.39 -5.18 14.97
C ASP A 56 1.57 -6.17 15.07
N LEU A 57 1.45 -7.37 14.50
CA LEU A 57 2.55 -8.33 14.44
C LEU A 57 3.74 -7.80 13.64
N ILE A 58 3.50 -7.16 12.49
CA ILE A 58 4.54 -6.48 11.72
C ILE A 58 5.25 -5.44 12.61
N GLY A 59 4.48 -4.62 13.34
CA GLY A 59 5.05 -3.61 14.23
C GLY A 59 5.90 -4.16 15.37
N LYS A 60 5.40 -5.18 16.06
CA LYS A 60 6.14 -5.86 17.14
C LYS A 60 7.45 -6.45 16.64
N THR A 61 7.46 -7.02 15.43
CA THR A 61 8.67 -7.62 14.86
C THR A 61 9.68 -6.58 14.35
N ALA A 62 9.20 -5.45 13.82
CA ALA A 62 10.07 -4.34 13.43
C ALA A 62 10.86 -3.78 14.62
N ALA A 63 10.27 -3.77 15.82
CA ALA A 63 10.93 -3.33 17.06
C ALA A 63 12.04 -4.27 17.56
N LEU A 64 12.11 -5.52 17.08
CA LEU A 64 13.15 -6.48 17.46
C LEU A 64 14.53 -6.17 16.85
N ASN A 65 14.58 -5.34 15.80
CA ASN A 65 15.80 -4.94 15.08
C ASN A 65 16.73 -6.13 14.70
N ALA A 66 16.13 -7.29 14.38
CA ALA A 66 16.86 -8.50 14.02
C ALA A 66 17.22 -8.52 12.53
N GLN A 67 18.33 -9.15 12.16
CA GLN A 67 18.67 -9.34 10.73
C GLN A 67 17.85 -10.46 10.09
N ASN A 68 17.48 -11.47 10.89
CA ASN A 68 16.67 -12.60 10.49
C ASN A 68 15.52 -12.78 11.49
N LEU A 69 14.34 -13.13 10.99
CA LEU A 69 13.17 -13.39 11.84
C LEU A 69 12.71 -14.83 11.65
N VAL A 70 12.52 -15.56 12.74
CA VAL A 70 11.96 -16.90 12.74
C VAL A 70 10.60 -16.86 13.44
N ILE A 71 9.54 -16.97 12.66
CA ILE A 71 8.16 -16.92 13.10
C ILE A 71 7.72 -18.34 13.44
N GLN A 72 7.24 -18.53 14.66
CA GLN A 72 6.62 -19.77 15.07
C GLN A 72 5.26 -19.91 14.37
N GLY A 73 5.10 -20.96 13.57
CA GLY A 73 3.80 -21.30 13.00
C GLY A 73 2.84 -21.78 14.07
N ILE A 74 1.56 -21.55 13.80
CA ILE A 74 0.46 -21.92 14.67
C ILE A 74 0.20 -23.42 14.50
N THR A 75 0.32 -24.17 15.59
CA THR A 75 -0.08 -25.58 15.61
C THR A 75 -1.60 -25.66 15.59
N PRO A 76 -2.21 -26.50 14.72
CA PRO A 76 -3.65 -26.70 14.75
C PRO A 76 -4.13 -27.19 16.12
N ASP A 77 -5.13 -26.51 16.65
CA ASP A 77 -5.73 -26.77 17.95
C ASP A 77 -7.25 -26.81 17.83
N ALA A 78 -7.88 -27.83 18.43
CA ALA A 78 -9.33 -28.01 18.40
C ALA A 78 -10.05 -26.95 19.25
N ASP A 79 -9.37 -26.43 20.27
CA ASP A 79 -9.92 -25.37 21.13
C ASP A 79 -9.82 -23.99 20.48
N HIS A 80 -8.94 -23.82 19.48
CA HIS A 80 -8.67 -22.56 18.78
C HIS A 80 -8.76 -22.69 17.25
N LEU A 81 -9.96 -23.01 16.76
CA LEU A 81 -10.21 -23.29 15.34
C LEU A 81 -9.88 -22.11 14.41
N LEU A 82 -10.11 -20.87 14.85
CA LEU A 82 -9.88 -19.69 14.00
C LEU A 82 -8.40 -19.46 13.72
N LEU A 83 -7.51 -19.90 14.62
CA LEU A 83 -6.06 -19.74 14.49
C LEU A 83 -5.44 -20.77 13.53
N SER A 84 -6.04 -21.95 13.44
CA SER A 84 -5.50 -23.08 12.67
C SER A 84 -5.29 -22.77 11.17
N GLY A 85 -6.06 -21.84 10.61
CA GLY A 85 -5.94 -21.40 9.22
C GLY A 85 -4.98 -20.22 8.99
N LYS A 86 -4.40 -19.62 10.04
CA LYS A 86 -3.70 -18.33 9.96
C LYS A 86 -2.23 -18.41 9.54
N ASN A 87 -1.68 -19.61 9.37
CA ASN A 87 -0.32 -19.77 8.87
C ASN A 87 -0.14 -19.24 7.44
N THR A 88 -1.17 -19.32 6.59
CA THR A 88 -1.13 -18.74 5.25
C THR A 88 -1.06 -17.21 5.31
N ASP A 89 -1.89 -16.60 6.15
CA ASP A 89 -1.91 -15.15 6.36
C ASP A 89 -0.58 -14.65 6.94
N LEU A 90 0.02 -15.38 7.88
CA LEU A 90 1.35 -15.08 8.42
C LEU A 90 2.43 -15.18 7.34
N ALA A 91 2.44 -16.26 6.55
CA ALA A 91 3.45 -16.44 5.51
C ALA A 91 3.42 -15.30 4.48
N THR A 92 2.23 -14.93 4.00
CA THR A 92 2.06 -13.88 2.98
C THR A 92 2.28 -12.48 3.56
N SER A 93 1.81 -12.21 4.78
CA SER A 93 1.98 -10.89 5.41
C SER A 93 3.43 -10.59 5.74
N PHE A 94 4.20 -11.60 6.13
CA PHE A 94 5.62 -11.43 6.40
C PHE A 94 6.48 -11.58 5.14
N ASN A 95 5.94 -12.03 4.01
CA ASN A 95 6.73 -12.55 2.88
C ASN A 95 7.75 -13.60 3.35
N ALA A 96 7.32 -14.48 4.26
CA ALA A 96 8.19 -15.45 4.90
C ALA A 96 8.43 -16.67 4.02
N GLN A 97 9.65 -17.18 4.07
CA GLN A 97 9.99 -18.49 3.52
C GLN A 97 9.50 -19.58 4.46
N ILE A 98 8.79 -20.57 3.94
CA ILE A 98 8.16 -21.61 4.74
C ILE A 98 9.14 -22.76 4.93
N ILE A 99 9.33 -23.16 6.19
CA ILE A 99 10.06 -24.37 6.59
C ILE A 99 9.05 -25.32 7.20
N PHE A 100 8.85 -26.49 6.60
CA PHE A 100 7.98 -27.52 7.18
C PHE A 100 8.73 -28.25 8.28
N ALA A 101 8.11 -28.34 9.46
CA ALA A 101 8.65 -29.10 10.58
C ALA A 101 7.80 -30.34 10.80
N ALA A 102 8.39 -31.52 10.64
CA ALA A 102 7.68 -32.78 10.61
C ALA A 102 8.44 -33.89 11.36
N THR A 103 7.73 -34.61 12.24
CA THR A 103 8.25 -35.80 12.93
C THR A 103 7.32 -36.99 12.73
N GLY A 104 7.89 -38.19 12.66
CA GLY A 104 7.15 -39.45 12.56
C GLY A 104 8.00 -40.60 12.01
N ASP A 105 7.62 -41.83 12.36
CA ASP A 105 8.39 -43.05 12.03
C ASP A 105 8.29 -43.45 10.55
N ASN A 106 7.15 -43.16 9.91
CA ASN A 106 6.91 -43.52 8.51
C ASN A 106 7.11 -42.32 7.57
N SER A 107 8.24 -42.29 6.88
CA SER A 107 8.61 -41.20 5.96
C SER A 107 7.59 -40.95 4.85
N ALA A 108 6.87 -41.98 4.38
CA ALA A 108 5.86 -41.82 3.33
C ALA A 108 4.60 -41.10 3.85
N GLU A 109 4.17 -41.39 5.07
CA GLU A 109 3.04 -40.70 5.69
C GLU A 109 3.40 -39.25 6.02
N VAL A 110 4.60 -39.03 6.56
CA VAL A 110 5.11 -37.69 6.87
C VAL A 110 5.21 -36.85 5.59
N ALA A 111 5.79 -37.41 4.52
CA ALA A 111 5.87 -36.74 3.22
C ALA A 111 4.47 -36.38 2.68
N LYS A 112 3.48 -37.27 2.80
CA LYS A 112 2.10 -36.98 2.40
C LYS A 112 1.51 -35.81 3.17
N ARG A 113 1.78 -35.69 4.48
CA ARG A 113 1.32 -34.54 5.30
C ARG A 113 2.00 -33.24 4.88
N VAL A 114 3.30 -33.27 4.58
CA VAL A 114 4.03 -32.11 4.04
C VAL A 114 3.44 -31.69 2.69
N GLU A 115 3.13 -32.62 1.79
CA GLU A 115 2.47 -32.30 0.51
C GLU A 115 1.09 -31.69 0.71
N LEU A 116 0.27 -32.23 1.62
CA LEU A 116 -1.03 -31.63 1.95
C LEU A 116 -0.86 -30.20 2.51
N ALA A 117 0.14 -29.97 3.36
CA ALA A 117 0.44 -28.63 3.87
C ALA A 117 0.90 -27.67 2.76
N LYS A 118 1.70 -28.14 1.78
CA LYS A 118 2.07 -27.34 0.59
C LYS A 118 0.83 -26.91 -0.20
N GLN A 119 -0.16 -27.78 -0.34
CA GLN A 119 -1.41 -27.45 -1.05
C GLN A 119 -2.22 -26.33 -0.38
N ALA A 120 -2.09 -26.13 0.94
CA ALA A 120 -2.75 -25.01 1.63
C ALA A 120 -2.25 -23.62 1.15
N PHE A 121 -1.11 -23.58 0.47
CA PHE A 121 -0.53 -22.36 -0.13
C PHE A 121 -0.70 -22.31 -1.65
N ALA A 122 -1.50 -23.19 -2.25
CA ALA A 122 -1.77 -23.17 -3.69
C ALA A 122 -2.37 -21.81 -4.11
N GLY A 123 -1.82 -21.23 -5.18
CA GLY A 123 -2.21 -19.90 -5.67
C GLY A 123 -1.64 -18.72 -4.88
N LYS A 124 -0.92 -18.97 -3.76
CA LYS A 124 -0.28 -17.92 -2.96
C LYS A 124 1.16 -17.72 -3.40
N THR A 125 1.64 -16.48 -3.36
CA THR A 125 3.03 -16.16 -3.72
C THR A 125 3.98 -16.34 -2.54
N VAL A 126 4.27 -17.61 -2.22
CA VAL A 126 5.17 -18.03 -1.14
C VAL A 126 6.40 -18.79 -1.66
N THR A 127 7.44 -18.87 -0.84
CA THR A 127 8.67 -19.62 -1.13
C THR A 127 8.85 -20.72 -0.09
N PHE A 128 9.12 -21.95 -0.53
CA PHE A 128 9.43 -23.06 0.37
C PHE A 128 10.94 -23.17 0.54
N ALA A 129 11.44 -22.92 1.75
CA ALA A 129 12.87 -23.02 2.06
C ALA A 129 13.32 -24.48 2.24
N GLY A 130 12.44 -25.35 2.75
CA GLY A 130 12.75 -26.77 2.91
C GLY A 130 11.93 -27.46 3.98
N VAL A 131 12.42 -28.62 4.41
CA VAL A 131 11.81 -29.46 5.45
C VAL A 131 12.82 -29.86 6.51
N ILE A 132 12.43 -29.72 7.77
CA ILE A 132 13.12 -30.24 8.95
C ILE A 132 12.39 -31.50 9.39
N CYS A 133 13.12 -32.62 9.39
CA CYS A 133 12.58 -33.93 9.74
C CYS A 133 13.71 -34.89 10.14
N ASP A 134 13.38 -35.97 10.86
CA ASP A 134 14.39 -36.91 11.35
C ASP A 134 14.91 -37.84 10.23
N ASN A 135 14.14 -38.02 9.15
CA ASN A 135 14.49 -38.90 8.03
C ASN A 135 14.61 -38.11 6.71
N PRO A 136 15.81 -38.02 6.11
CA PRO A 136 16.06 -37.30 4.86
C PRO A 136 15.16 -37.72 3.68
N LYS A 137 14.65 -38.96 3.68
CA LYS A 137 13.77 -39.47 2.63
C LYS A 137 12.48 -38.66 2.46
N VAL A 138 12.01 -37.98 3.51
CA VAL A 138 10.85 -37.07 3.44
C VAL A 138 11.12 -35.92 2.47
N ALA A 139 12.33 -35.35 2.50
CA ALA A 139 12.73 -34.25 1.63
C ALA A 139 12.76 -34.67 0.15
N GLU A 140 13.28 -35.87 -0.13
CA GLU A 140 13.28 -36.46 -1.48
C GLU A 140 11.86 -36.65 -2.02
N LEU A 141 10.97 -37.24 -1.21
CA LEU A 141 9.58 -37.51 -1.59
C LEU A 141 8.77 -36.24 -1.82
N THR A 142 9.14 -35.13 -1.16
CA THR A 142 8.44 -33.84 -1.25
C THR A 142 9.10 -32.85 -2.22
N GLN A 143 10.25 -33.23 -2.78
CA GLN A 143 11.09 -32.38 -3.63
C GLN A 143 11.46 -31.06 -2.96
N LEU A 144 11.71 -31.11 -1.65
CA LEU A 144 12.14 -29.96 -0.85
C LEU A 144 13.59 -30.11 -0.41
N PRO A 145 14.33 -29.01 -0.20
CA PRO A 145 15.63 -29.06 0.46
C PRO A 145 15.52 -29.68 1.86
N TYR A 146 16.41 -30.62 2.16
CA TYR A 146 16.55 -31.18 3.51
C TYR A 146 17.34 -30.23 4.39
N LEU A 147 16.75 -29.79 5.50
CA LEU A 147 17.34 -28.81 6.41
C LEU A 147 17.85 -29.42 7.72
N GLY A 148 17.89 -30.75 7.83
CA GLY A 148 18.29 -31.45 9.04
C GLY A 148 17.11 -31.84 9.94
N SER A 149 17.40 -32.07 11.22
CA SER A 149 16.42 -32.48 12.24
C SER A 149 16.08 -31.32 13.18
N ALA A 150 15.08 -31.51 14.05
CA ALA A 150 14.68 -30.50 15.02
C ALA A 150 15.83 -30.07 15.97
N ALA A 151 16.81 -30.95 16.20
CA ALA A 151 17.96 -30.68 17.07
C ALA A 151 19.16 -30.07 16.33
N GLN A 152 19.29 -30.32 15.02
CA GLN A 152 20.43 -29.86 14.23
C GLN A 152 19.96 -29.42 12.85
N VAL A 153 19.87 -28.10 12.69
CA VAL A 153 19.49 -27.47 11.42
C VAL A 153 20.75 -27.15 10.61
N SER A 154 20.75 -27.50 9.32
CA SER A 154 21.84 -27.18 8.39
C SER A 154 21.29 -26.85 7.00
N GLY A 155 22.12 -26.25 6.14
CA GLY A 155 21.74 -25.98 4.74
C GLY A 155 20.77 -24.81 4.51
N LEU A 156 20.46 -24.01 5.55
CA LEU A 156 19.68 -22.78 5.40
C LEU A 156 20.48 -21.71 4.65
N ASN A 157 19.94 -21.25 3.53
CA ASN A 157 20.47 -20.09 2.80
C ASN A 157 19.52 -18.88 2.98
N PRO A 158 19.85 -17.92 3.86
CA PRO A 158 19.01 -16.75 4.07
C PRO A 158 18.82 -15.89 2.80
N ALA A 159 19.78 -15.89 1.88
CA ALA A 159 19.70 -15.10 0.65
C ALA A 159 18.77 -15.71 -0.42
N ALA A 160 18.44 -17.01 -0.33
CA ALA A 160 17.70 -17.72 -1.39
C ALA A 160 16.22 -17.31 -1.53
N GLY A 161 15.69 -16.52 -0.60
CA GLY A 161 14.30 -16.04 -0.64
C GLY A 161 14.13 -14.64 -0.07
N GLU A 162 15.18 -13.80 -0.14
CA GLU A 162 14.96 -12.36 -0.02
C GLU A 162 14.08 -11.88 -1.17
N THR A 163 13.08 -11.07 -0.85
CA THR A 163 12.15 -10.53 -1.83
C THR A 163 11.99 -9.04 -1.61
N ASP A 164 12.06 -8.27 -2.70
CA ASP A 164 11.79 -6.83 -2.70
C ASP A 164 10.29 -6.52 -2.70
N ARG A 165 9.44 -7.54 -2.51
CA ARG A 165 7.99 -7.37 -2.44
C ARG A 165 7.62 -6.76 -1.10
N VAL A 166 6.71 -5.80 -1.14
CA VAL A 166 6.07 -5.24 0.05
C VAL A 166 4.70 -5.89 0.17
N SER A 167 4.44 -6.66 1.23
CA SER A 167 3.11 -7.23 1.47
C SER A 167 2.09 -6.14 1.83
N PRO A 168 0.78 -6.38 1.69
CA PRO A 168 -0.26 -5.46 2.15
C PRO A 168 -0.09 -5.00 3.61
N ALA A 169 0.11 -5.93 4.54
CA ALA A 169 0.29 -5.62 5.96
C ALA A 169 1.55 -4.77 6.21
N GLN A 170 2.66 -5.10 5.54
CA GLN A 170 3.89 -4.31 5.66
C GLN A 170 3.72 -2.91 5.08
N PHE A 171 3.01 -2.78 3.95
CA PHE A 171 2.72 -1.49 3.34
C PHE A 171 1.88 -0.61 4.26
N ARG A 172 0.77 -1.14 4.80
CA ARG A 172 -0.10 -0.42 5.75
C ARG A 172 0.67 0.02 6.99
N PHE A 173 1.41 -0.90 7.61
CA PHE A 173 2.21 -0.58 8.80
C PHE A 173 3.22 0.54 8.50
N ASN A 174 4.02 0.40 7.45
CA ASN A 174 5.04 1.39 7.09
C ASN A 174 4.43 2.76 6.76
N MET A 175 3.31 2.78 6.03
CA MET A 175 2.57 4.00 5.72
C MET A 175 2.06 4.67 7.00
N MET A 176 1.45 3.92 7.92
CA MET A 176 0.99 4.46 9.19
C MET A 176 2.14 5.03 10.02
N GLN A 177 3.28 4.34 10.12
CA GLN A 177 4.44 4.86 10.86
C GLN A 177 5.00 6.15 10.25
N LYS A 178 5.22 6.18 8.93
CA LYS A 178 5.70 7.39 8.24
C LYS A 178 4.75 8.57 8.41
N ALA A 179 3.44 8.35 8.42
CA ALA A 179 2.47 9.40 8.66
C ALA A 179 2.55 9.96 10.09
N ARG A 180 2.68 9.09 11.10
CA ARG A 180 2.89 9.49 12.50
C ARG A 180 4.16 10.33 12.67
N GLU A 181 5.27 9.87 12.08
CA GLU A 181 6.56 10.59 12.10
C GLU A 181 6.46 11.95 11.41
N ALA A 182 5.69 12.05 10.32
CA ALA A 182 5.47 13.29 9.59
C ALA A 182 4.71 14.34 10.42
N ASN A 183 3.76 13.91 11.27
CA ASN A 183 2.97 14.74 12.18
C ASN A 183 2.38 16.02 11.52
N LYS A 184 1.87 15.86 10.30
CA LYS A 184 1.40 16.98 9.47
C LYS A 184 -0.03 17.39 9.81
N ARG A 185 -0.33 18.67 9.61
CA ARG A 185 -1.65 19.27 9.81
C ARG A 185 -2.44 19.20 8.52
N ILE A 186 -3.49 18.39 8.48
CA ILE A 186 -4.23 18.05 7.25
C ILE A 186 -5.66 18.61 7.36
N VAL A 187 -6.04 19.48 6.43
CA VAL A 187 -7.39 20.03 6.37
C VAL A 187 -8.36 19.07 5.67
N LEU A 188 -9.54 18.95 6.25
CA LEU A 188 -10.66 18.16 5.76
C LEU A 188 -11.85 19.10 5.50
N PRO A 189 -12.00 19.60 4.25
CA PRO A 189 -13.06 20.56 3.87
C PRO A 189 -14.49 20.08 4.09
N GLU A 190 -14.68 18.77 4.14
CA GLU A 190 -15.99 18.12 4.31
C GLU A 190 -16.22 17.80 5.79
N GLY A 191 -15.99 18.80 6.66
CA GLY A 191 -15.77 18.61 8.10
C GLY A 191 -16.97 18.09 8.90
N SER A 192 -18.19 18.19 8.36
CA SER A 192 -19.42 17.65 8.95
C SER A 192 -19.90 16.36 8.27
N GLU A 193 -19.13 15.79 7.36
CA GLU A 193 -19.49 14.54 6.70
C GLU A 193 -19.24 13.34 7.66
N PRO A 194 -20.21 12.42 7.85
CA PRO A 194 -20.12 11.31 8.80
C PRO A 194 -18.84 10.47 8.78
N ARG A 195 -18.36 10.11 7.58
CA ARG A 195 -17.16 9.28 7.41
C ARG A 195 -15.91 10.11 7.68
N THR A 196 -15.88 11.37 7.23
CA THR A 196 -14.80 12.32 7.50
C THR A 196 -14.64 12.59 8.99
N VAL A 197 -15.74 12.81 9.73
CA VAL A 197 -15.70 12.99 11.20
C VAL A 197 -15.14 11.75 11.89
N ARG A 198 -15.62 10.55 11.53
CA ARG A 198 -15.09 9.29 12.09
C ARG A 198 -13.61 9.11 11.76
N ALA A 199 -13.20 9.37 10.53
CA ALA A 199 -11.82 9.24 10.09
C ALA A 199 -10.90 10.21 10.82
N ALA A 200 -11.33 11.47 11.02
CA ALA A 200 -10.57 12.47 11.76
C ALA A 200 -10.35 12.06 13.22
N ALA A 201 -11.38 11.51 13.88
CA ALA A 201 -11.24 10.96 15.23
C ALA A 201 -10.23 9.80 15.27
N ILE A 202 -10.31 8.85 14.34
CA ILE A 202 -9.36 7.72 14.24
C ILE A 202 -7.93 8.22 13.97
N CYS A 203 -7.76 9.16 13.05
CA CYS A 203 -6.46 9.75 12.73
C CYS A 203 -5.83 10.41 13.95
N HIS A 204 -6.64 11.09 14.76
CA HIS A 204 -6.20 11.73 15.98
C HIS A 204 -5.82 10.70 17.06
N GLU A 205 -6.71 9.74 17.37
CA GLU A 205 -6.47 8.68 18.36
C GLU A 205 -5.22 7.85 18.03
N LYS A 206 -5.01 7.55 16.75
CA LYS A 206 -3.85 6.77 16.27
C LYS A 206 -2.61 7.61 15.99
N GLY A 207 -2.67 8.94 16.19
CA GLY A 207 -1.57 9.87 15.97
C GLY A 207 -1.11 10.02 14.51
N ILE A 208 -1.97 9.67 13.54
CA ILE A 208 -1.64 9.60 12.11
C ILE A 208 -1.38 11.00 11.52
N ALA A 209 -2.21 11.98 11.89
CA ALA A 209 -2.10 13.35 11.45
C ALA A 209 -2.87 14.28 12.39
N ARG A 210 -2.54 15.57 12.38
CA ARG A 210 -3.33 16.62 13.05
C ARG A 210 -4.43 17.08 12.10
N CYS A 211 -5.56 16.37 12.12
CA CYS A 211 -6.71 16.70 11.27
C CYS A 211 -7.36 18.02 11.70
N VAL A 212 -7.78 18.81 10.71
CA VAL A 212 -8.55 20.05 10.88
C VAL A 212 -9.86 19.89 10.13
N LEU A 213 -10.97 19.76 10.86
CA LEU A 213 -12.30 19.71 10.28
C LEU A 213 -12.77 21.13 9.97
N LEU A 214 -13.12 21.39 8.71
CA LEU A 214 -13.60 22.70 8.26
C LEU A 214 -15.12 22.65 8.11
N ALA A 215 -15.84 23.03 9.17
CA ALA A 215 -17.30 23.01 9.25
C ALA A 215 -17.79 23.78 10.48
N ASN A 216 -19.09 24.10 10.52
CA ASN A 216 -19.73 24.63 11.72
C ASN A 216 -19.56 23.63 12.90
N PRO A 217 -18.98 24.04 14.04
CA PRO A 217 -18.73 23.14 15.17
C PRO A 217 -19.96 22.39 15.68
N ALA A 218 -21.11 23.06 15.76
CA ALA A 218 -22.35 22.43 16.23
C ALA A 218 -22.79 21.28 15.29
N ALA A 219 -22.57 21.42 13.99
CA ALA A 219 -22.87 20.35 13.02
C ALA A 219 -21.95 19.13 13.20
N VAL A 220 -20.66 19.36 13.47
CA VAL A 220 -19.69 18.27 13.72
C VAL A 220 -20.06 17.50 14.99
N HIS A 221 -20.39 18.21 16.08
CA HIS A 221 -20.81 17.58 17.33
C HIS A 221 -22.12 16.79 17.17
N ALA A 222 -23.11 17.33 16.46
CA ALA A 222 -24.36 16.61 16.19
C ALA A 222 -24.13 15.30 15.41
N VAL A 223 -23.24 15.32 14.42
CA VAL A 223 -22.85 14.11 13.67
C VAL A 223 -22.15 13.11 14.59
N ALA A 224 -21.21 13.57 15.42
CA ALA A 224 -20.51 12.71 16.36
C ALA A 224 -21.46 12.02 17.36
N GLU A 225 -22.39 12.79 17.95
CA GLU A 225 -23.43 12.26 18.83
C GLU A 225 -24.31 11.22 18.13
N SER A 226 -24.77 11.51 16.91
CA SER A 226 -25.64 10.59 16.15
C SER A 226 -24.98 9.24 15.83
N LEU A 227 -23.65 9.20 15.78
CA LEU A 227 -22.85 8.02 15.43
C LEU A 227 -22.14 7.40 16.64
N ASN A 228 -22.38 7.90 17.85
CA ASN A 228 -21.63 7.54 19.06
C ASN A 228 -20.11 7.62 18.83
N ILE A 229 -19.63 8.73 18.27
CA ILE A 229 -18.21 9.07 18.14
C ILE A 229 -17.84 9.94 19.34
N THR A 230 -16.84 9.52 20.10
CA THR A 230 -16.16 10.43 21.04
C THR A 230 -15.16 11.26 20.24
N LEU A 231 -15.39 12.56 20.13
CA LEU A 231 -14.40 13.46 19.52
C LEU A 231 -13.30 13.77 20.54
N PRO A 232 -12.01 13.62 20.18
CA PRO A 232 -10.93 14.06 21.05
C PRO A 232 -10.97 15.57 21.28
N ASP A 233 -10.75 16.03 22.51
CA ASP A 233 -10.78 17.47 22.86
C ASP A 233 -9.77 18.30 22.05
N SER A 234 -8.67 17.68 21.64
CA SER A 234 -7.61 18.28 20.83
C SER A 234 -7.86 18.18 19.32
N LEU A 235 -8.98 17.60 18.86
CA LEU A 235 -9.35 17.60 17.45
C LEU A 235 -9.82 18.99 17.05
N GLU A 236 -9.16 19.57 16.05
CA GLU A 236 -9.44 20.94 15.65
C GLU A 236 -10.66 21.01 14.72
N ILE A 237 -11.60 21.89 15.06
CA ILE A 237 -12.78 22.20 14.26
C ILE A 237 -12.80 23.72 14.03
N ILE A 238 -12.71 24.12 12.77
CA ILE A 238 -12.72 25.53 12.37
C ILE A 238 -14.01 25.83 11.63
N ASP A 239 -14.73 26.85 12.10
CA ASP A 239 -15.88 27.39 11.38
C ASP A 239 -15.40 28.19 10.15
N PRO A 240 -15.77 27.77 8.91
CA PRO A 240 -15.35 28.46 7.68
C PRO A 240 -15.65 29.96 7.68
N GLU A 241 -16.78 30.37 8.25
CA GLU A 241 -17.24 31.77 8.24
C GLU A 241 -16.31 32.68 9.05
N THR A 242 -15.67 32.13 10.09
CA THR A 242 -14.79 32.90 10.99
C THR A 242 -13.44 33.23 10.38
N ILE A 243 -13.01 32.46 9.37
CA ILE A 243 -11.68 32.57 8.76
C ILE A 243 -11.70 33.02 7.30
N ALA A 244 -12.85 32.97 6.61
CA ALA A 244 -12.90 33.23 5.17
C ALA A 244 -12.31 34.60 4.76
N GLU A 245 -12.62 35.67 5.50
CA GLU A 245 -12.16 37.02 5.17
C GLU A 245 -10.62 37.15 5.18
N GLN A 246 -9.93 36.37 6.01
CA GLN A 246 -8.46 36.41 6.11
C GLN A 246 -7.75 36.00 4.81
N TYR A 247 -8.43 35.24 3.95
CA TYR A 247 -7.88 34.73 2.69
C TYR A 247 -8.26 35.54 1.45
N VAL A 248 -9.11 36.56 1.59
CA VAL A 248 -9.59 37.38 0.45
C VAL A 248 -8.42 38.09 -0.25
N ALA A 249 -7.67 38.90 0.50
CA ALA A 249 -6.54 39.65 -0.06
C ALA A 249 -5.42 38.74 -0.61
N PRO A 250 -4.99 37.67 0.09
CA PRO A 250 -4.05 36.70 -0.48
C PRO A 250 -4.55 36.03 -1.77
N MET A 251 -5.83 35.64 -1.85
CA MET A 251 -6.40 35.01 -3.04
C MET A 251 -6.43 35.97 -4.23
N CYS A 252 -6.77 37.24 -4.00
CA CYS A 252 -6.71 38.29 -5.00
C CYS A 252 -5.29 38.45 -5.57
N GLU A 253 -4.26 38.45 -4.72
CA GLU A 253 -2.87 38.57 -5.18
C GLU A 253 -2.44 37.33 -5.98
N LEU A 254 -2.72 36.11 -5.49
CA LEU A 254 -2.40 34.86 -6.20
C LEU A 254 -3.06 34.77 -7.58
N ARG A 255 -4.26 35.34 -7.72
CA ARG A 255 -5.07 35.30 -8.95
C ARG A 255 -5.18 36.65 -9.67
N LYS A 256 -4.28 37.59 -9.37
CA LYS A 256 -4.25 38.94 -9.97
C LYS A 256 -4.15 38.92 -11.49
N SER A 257 -3.38 37.99 -12.04
CA SER A 257 -3.25 37.80 -13.50
C SER A 257 -4.56 37.37 -14.20
N LYS A 258 -5.57 36.96 -13.43
CA LYS A 258 -6.91 36.60 -13.91
C LYS A 258 -7.97 37.65 -13.53
N GLY A 259 -7.57 38.80 -12.98
CA GLY A 259 -8.47 39.89 -12.63
C GLY A 259 -9.37 39.60 -11.42
N MET A 260 -8.93 38.77 -10.48
CA MET A 260 -9.71 38.41 -9.29
C MET A 260 -10.03 39.64 -8.42
N THR A 261 -11.31 39.94 -8.22
CA THR A 261 -11.77 40.99 -7.29
C THR A 261 -12.01 40.43 -5.89
N GLU A 262 -12.04 41.29 -4.87
CA GLU A 262 -12.34 40.84 -3.50
C GLU A 262 -13.74 40.24 -3.38
N GLU A 263 -14.73 40.79 -4.08
CA GLU A 263 -16.11 40.26 -4.09
C GLU A 263 -16.15 38.84 -4.67
N GLN A 264 -15.45 38.60 -5.77
CA GLN A 264 -15.32 37.27 -6.37
C GLN A 264 -14.56 36.30 -5.47
N ALA A 265 -13.52 36.78 -4.77
CA ALA A 265 -12.77 35.98 -3.81
C ALA A 265 -13.65 35.58 -2.61
N ARG A 266 -14.40 36.52 -2.02
CA ARG A 266 -15.36 36.24 -0.94
C ARG A 266 -16.40 35.19 -1.35
N GLU A 267 -16.94 35.29 -2.57
CA GLU A 267 -17.89 34.29 -3.07
C GLU A 267 -17.25 32.90 -3.23
N GLN A 268 -16.04 32.82 -3.80
CA GLN A 268 -15.35 31.54 -3.97
C GLN A 268 -14.90 30.93 -2.64
N LEU A 269 -14.55 31.74 -1.64
CA LEU A 269 -14.13 31.29 -0.31
C LEU A 269 -15.26 30.71 0.54
N LYS A 270 -16.53 30.82 0.11
CA LYS A 270 -17.64 30.07 0.70
C LYS A 270 -17.55 28.57 0.45
N ASP A 271 -16.87 28.16 -0.63
CA ASP A 271 -16.57 26.76 -0.89
C ASP A 271 -15.41 26.32 0.03
N THR A 272 -15.68 25.33 0.90
CA THR A 272 -14.72 24.88 1.91
C THR A 272 -13.47 24.26 1.28
N VAL A 273 -13.55 23.69 0.07
CA VAL A 273 -12.40 23.16 -0.65
C VAL A 273 -11.50 24.30 -1.14
N VAL A 274 -12.09 25.37 -1.66
CA VAL A 274 -11.35 26.59 -2.04
C VAL A 274 -10.70 27.22 -0.80
N LEU A 275 -11.45 27.36 0.29
CA LEU A 275 -10.95 27.89 1.56
C LEU A 275 -9.79 27.04 2.11
N GLY A 276 -9.96 25.72 2.19
CA GLY A 276 -8.91 24.79 2.59
C GLY A 276 -7.68 24.85 1.68
N THR A 277 -7.88 25.05 0.37
CA THR A 277 -6.78 25.24 -0.57
C THR A 277 -6.04 26.56 -0.32
N MET A 278 -6.73 27.63 0.07
CA MET A 278 -6.11 28.89 0.48
C MET A 278 -5.36 28.77 1.80
N MET A 279 -5.90 28.06 2.80
CA MET A 279 -5.18 27.72 4.04
C MET A 279 -3.85 27.03 3.70
N MET A 280 -3.90 26.06 2.78
CA MET A 280 -2.70 25.35 2.35
C MET A 280 -1.75 26.26 1.54
N ALA A 281 -2.27 27.12 0.66
CA ALA A 281 -1.47 28.07 -0.12
C ALA A 281 -0.67 29.02 0.80
N GLN A 282 -1.29 29.48 1.89
CA GLN A 282 -0.71 30.35 2.91
C GLN A 282 0.16 29.62 3.94
N ASN A 283 0.27 28.29 3.87
CA ASN A 283 1.00 27.42 4.81
C ASN A 283 0.38 27.32 6.21
N ASP A 284 -0.92 27.59 6.35
CA ASP A 284 -1.63 27.36 7.61
C ASP A 284 -1.85 25.86 7.85
N VAL A 285 -1.90 25.07 6.77
CA VAL A 285 -1.98 23.61 6.81
C VAL A 285 -1.00 23.00 5.81
N ASP A 286 -0.63 21.75 6.06
CA ASP A 286 0.39 21.02 5.32
C ASP A 286 -0.17 20.23 4.13
N GLY A 287 -1.48 19.93 4.13
CA GLY A 287 -2.13 19.16 3.08
C GLY A 287 -3.66 19.20 3.15
N LEU A 288 -4.33 18.78 2.08
CA LEU A 288 -5.78 18.77 1.94
C LEU A 288 -6.31 17.42 1.45
N VAL A 289 -7.38 16.92 2.07
CA VAL A 289 -8.12 15.73 1.62
C VAL A 289 -9.60 16.05 1.51
N SER A 290 -10.20 15.84 0.33
CA SER A 290 -11.62 16.10 0.03
C SER A 290 -12.15 15.08 -0.99
N GLY A 291 -13.45 15.04 -1.26
CA GLY A 291 -14.06 14.22 -2.32
C GLY A 291 -15.05 13.16 -1.82
N ALA A 292 -15.29 13.08 -0.51
CA ALA A 292 -16.33 12.21 0.06
C ALA A 292 -17.74 12.66 -0.38
N VAL A 293 -17.92 13.97 -0.62
CA VAL A 293 -19.14 14.56 -1.21
C VAL A 293 -18.87 15.40 -2.45
N HIS A 294 -17.71 16.07 -2.52
CA HIS A 294 -17.33 16.86 -3.68
C HIS A 294 -16.96 15.99 -4.89
N THR A 295 -17.02 16.57 -6.09
CA THR A 295 -16.51 15.90 -7.29
C THR A 295 -14.99 16.04 -7.38
N THR A 296 -14.32 15.09 -8.00
CA THR A 296 -12.88 15.16 -8.31
C THR A 296 -12.49 16.48 -8.97
N ALA A 297 -13.33 17.00 -9.88
CA ALA A 297 -13.10 18.28 -10.51
C ALA A 297 -13.15 19.46 -9.53
N ASN A 298 -14.02 19.42 -8.52
CA ASN A 298 -14.10 20.43 -7.46
C ASN A 298 -12.90 20.36 -6.51
N THR A 299 -12.33 19.17 -6.27
CA THR A 299 -11.09 19.02 -5.48
C THR A 299 -9.86 19.50 -6.25
N ILE A 300 -9.71 19.10 -7.51
CA ILE A 300 -8.48 19.35 -8.30
C ILE A 300 -8.40 20.79 -8.84
N ARG A 301 -9.53 21.37 -9.26
CA ARG A 301 -9.53 22.70 -9.91
C ARG A 301 -8.95 23.81 -9.01
N PRO A 302 -9.35 23.95 -7.73
CA PRO A 302 -8.75 24.93 -6.83
C PRO A 302 -7.26 24.69 -6.63
N ALA A 303 -6.84 23.42 -6.48
CA ALA A 303 -5.43 23.06 -6.34
C ALA A 303 -4.61 23.52 -7.55
N LEU A 304 -5.07 23.28 -8.77
CA LEU A 304 -4.40 23.75 -9.99
C LEU A 304 -4.36 25.28 -10.11
N GLN A 305 -5.41 25.98 -9.66
CA GLN A 305 -5.49 27.44 -9.75
C GLN A 305 -4.60 28.15 -8.73
N LEU A 306 -4.54 27.64 -7.50
CA LEU A 306 -3.94 28.31 -6.35
C LEU A 306 -2.56 27.74 -5.99
N ILE A 307 -2.40 26.41 -6.06
CA ILE A 307 -1.16 25.70 -5.68
C ILE A 307 -0.25 25.48 -6.89
N LYS A 308 -0.86 25.11 -8.03
CA LYS A 308 -0.19 24.81 -9.32
C LYS A 308 0.70 23.55 -9.25
N THR A 309 1.24 23.17 -10.40
CA THR A 309 2.19 22.06 -10.50
C THR A 309 3.56 22.42 -9.93
N ALA A 310 4.27 21.40 -9.44
CA ALA A 310 5.67 21.49 -9.06
C ALA A 310 6.52 22.04 -10.24
N PRO A 311 7.63 22.75 -9.99
CA PRO A 311 8.43 23.36 -11.06
C PRO A 311 8.86 22.38 -12.17
N ASN A 312 9.04 21.11 -11.82
CA ASN A 312 9.51 20.06 -12.73
C ASN A 312 8.35 19.19 -13.28
N ALA A 313 7.10 19.57 -13.00
CA ALA A 313 5.90 18.86 -13.44
C ALA A 313 5.05 19.75 -14.36
N SER A 314 4.76 19.25 -15.56
CA SER A 314 3.87 19.90 -16.51
C SER A 314 2.40 19.52 -16.26
N ILE A 315 2.16 18.36 -15.65
CA ILE A 315 0.83 17.83 -15.37
C ILE A 315 0.71 17.29 -13.94
N VAL A 316 -0.54 17.21 -13.49
CA VAL A 316 -0.92 16.44 -12.30
C VAL A 316 -1.41 15.09 -12.77
N SER A 317 -0.97 14.03 -12.09
CA SER A 317 -1.42 12.66 -12.33
C SER A 317 -1.90 12.01 -11.05
N SER A 318 -2.38 10.77 -11.11
CA SER A 318 -2.78 10.03 -9.92
C SER A 318 -2.27 8.61 -9.92
N VAL A 319 -2.05 8.07 -8.73
CA VAL A 319 -1.80 6.64 -8.54
C VAL A 319 -2.70 6.02 -7.48
N PHE A 320 -2.93 4.73 -7.63
CA PHE A 320 -3.45 3.87 -6.57
C PHE A 320 -2.39 2.87 -6.14
N PHE A 321 -2.25 2.68 -4.84
CA PHE A 321 -1.53 1.53 -4.29
C PHE A 321 -2.52 0.37 -4.19
N MET A 322 -2.31 -0.64 -5.03
CA MET A 322 -3.14 -1.84 -5.07
C MET A 322 -2.51 -2.89 -4.15
N LEU A 323 -3.16 -3.19 -3.03
CA LEU A 323 -2.70 -4.17 -2.03
C LEU A 323 -3.17 -5.55 -2.48
N LEU A 324 -2.49 -6.10 -3.48
CA LEU A 324 -2.76 -7.43 -4.01
C LEU A 324 -2.27 -8.51 -3.04
N GLU A 325 -2.80 -9.72 -3.23
CA GLU A 325 -2.32 -10.87 -2.48
C GLU A 325 -0.80 -11.08 -2.67
N GLY A 326 -0.06 -11.03 -1.57
CA GLY A 326 1.39 -11.26 -1.55
C GLY A 326 2.25 -10.11 -2.08
N GLN A 327 1.67 -8.99 -2.52
CA GLN A 327 2.42 -7.81 -2.97
C GLN A 327 1.55 -6.55 -3.12
N THR A 328 2.11 -5.40 -2.78
CA THR A 328 1.58 -4.07 -3.10
C THR A 328 2.23 -3.54 -4.39
N VAL A 329 1.40 -3.06 -5.32
CA VAL A 329 1.84 -2.47 -6.59
C VAL A 329 1.18 -1.10 -6.82
N VAL A 330 1.71 -0.32 -7.76
CA VAL A 330 1.23 1.04 -8.07
C VAL A 330 0.60 1.07 -9.45
N TYR A 331 -0.62 1.60 -9.55
CA TYR A 331 -1.35 1.78 -10.80
C TYR A 331 -1.51 3.28 -11.10
N GLY A 332 -1.10 3.75 -12.27
CA GLY A 332 -1.27 5.16 -12.67
C GLY A 332 -1.33 5.32 -14.20
N ASP A 333 -1.89 6.38 -14.79
CA ASP A 333 -2.89 7.26 -14.19
C ASP A 333 -4.27 6.60 -14.25
N CYS A 334 -5.08 6.79 -13.21
CA CYS A 334 -6.37 6.14 -13.03
C CYS A 334 -7.53 7.12 -12.71
N ALA A 335 -7.24 8.42 -12.56
CA ALA A 335 -8.25 9.41 -12.16
C ALA A 335 -8.18 10.76 -12.88
N VAL A 336 -7.03 11.19 -13.43
CA VAL A 336 -6.86 12.60 -13.84
C VAL A 336 -6.83 12.80 -15.36
N ASN A 337 -5.93 12.14 -16.08
CA ASN A 337 -5.62 12.45 -17.48
C ASN A 337 -6.34 11.50 -18.46
N PRO A 338 -7.36 11.97 -19.22
CA PRO A 338 -8.13 11.09 -20.10
C PRO A 338 -7.30 10.42 -21.20
N ASN A 339 -6.55 11.21 -21.97
CA ASN A 339 -5.75 10.77 -23.10
C ASN A 339 -4.40 11.52 -23.07
N PRO A 340 -3.43 11.08 -22.25
CA PRO A 340 -2.14 11.75 -22.16
C PRO A 340 -1.35 11.64 -23.47
N THR A 341 -0.54 12.65 -23.80
CA THR A 341 0.48 12.56 -24.86
C THR A 341 1.63 11.64 -24.44
N ALA A 342 2.54 11.30 -25.36
CA ALA A 342 3.70 10.46 -25.05
C ALA A 342 4.59 11.10 -23.96
N GLU A 343 4.78 12.41 -24.02
CA GLU A 343 5.54 13.19 -23.03
C GLU A 343 4.87 13.19 -21.66
N GLN A 344 3.54 13.35 -21.64
CA GLN A 344 2.74 13.29 -20.42
C GLN A 344 2.75 11.89 -19.82
N LEU A 345 2.61 10.85 -20.64
CA LEU A 345 2.65 9.46 -20.19
C LEU A 345 4.03 9.09 -19.62
N ALA A 346 5.10 9.59 -20.24
CA ALA A 346 6.46 9.47 -19.69
C ALA A 346 6.61 10.21 -18.36
N GLU A 347 6.02 11.40 -18.21
CA GLU A 347 6.02 12.14 -16.95
C GLU A 347 5.25 11.40 -15.84
N ILE A 348 4.07 10.84 -16.16
CA ILE A 348 3.27 10.00 -15.25
C ILE A 348 4.09 8.80 -14.76
N ALA A 349 4.82 8.15 -15.67
CA ALA A 349 5.66 7.00 -15.34
C ALA A 349 6.77 7.37 -14.33
N ILE A 350 7.45 8.50 -14.54
CA ILE A 350 8.51 8.99 -13.64
C ILE A 350 7.92 9.39 -12.28
N GLN A 351 6.84 10.17 -12.26
CA GLN A 351 6.15 10.58 -11.02
C GLN A 351 5.66 9.36 -10.21
N SER A 352 5.15 8.34 -10.91
CA SER A 352 4.67 7.10 -10.30
C SER A 352 5.81 6.26 -9.72
N ALA A 353 6.95 6.19 -10.42
CA ALA A 353 8.13 5.49 -9.93
C ALA A 353 8.72 6.16 -8.68
N ASP A 354 8.82 7.49 -8.68
CA ASP A 354 9.30 8.24 -7.52
C ASP A 354 8.36 8.06 -6.33
N SER A 355 7.05 8.05 -6.56
CA SER A 355 6.06 7.75 -5.52
C SER A 355 6.17 6.32 -5.00
N ALA A 356 6.31 5.32 -5.87
CA ALA A 356 6.51 3.93 -5.45
C ALA A 356 7.72 3.82 -4.50
N LYS A 357 8.85 4.41 -4.90
CA LYS A 357 10.09 4.43 -4.10
C LYS A 357 9.89 5.13 -2.76
N ALA A 358 9.19 6.27 -2.75
CA ALA A 358 8.94 7.04 -1.53
C ALA A 358 8.11 6.25 -0.48
N PHE A 359 7.25 5.35 -0.97
CA PHE A 359 6.48 4.41 -0.14
C PHE A 359 7.16 3.05 0.09
N GLY A 360 8.43 2.91 -0.31
CA GLY A 360 9.25 1.71 -0.06
C GLY A 360 9.02 0.57 -1.06
N ILE A 361 8.38 0.84 -2.19
CA ILE A 361 8.20 -0.10 -3.29
C ILE A 361 9.29 0.16 -4.33
N GLU A 362 10.15 -0.83 -4.56
CA GLU A 362 11.20 -0.73 -5.59
C GLU A 362 10.56 -0.61 -7.00
N PRO A 363 10.81 0.48 -7.75
CA PRO A 363 10.08 0.75 -8.98
C PRO A 363 10.59 -0.10 -10.15
N ARG A 364 9.68 -0.88 -10.73
CA ARG A 364 9.85 -1.59 -12.01
C ARG A 364 8.63 -1.26 -12.86
N VAL A 365 8.82 -0.34 -13.81
CA VAL A 365 7.75 0.36 -14.51
C VAL A 365 7.38 -0.37 -15.80
N ALA A 366 6.19 -0.94 -15.82
CA ALA A 366 5.58 -1.50 -17.02
C ALA A 366 4.68 -0.47 -17.69
N MET A 367 5.02 -0.07 -18.92
CA MET A 367 4.16 0.78 -19.74
C MET A 367 3.16 -0.11 -20.46
N ILE A 368 1.89 -0.05 -20.02
CA ILE A 368 0.86 -1.03 -20.38
C ILE A 368 0.26 -0.74 -21.76
N SER A 369 0.07 -1.78 -22.53
CA SER A 369 -0.57 -1.76 -23.84
C SER A 369 -1.27 -3.09 -24.13
N TYR A 370 -2.05 -3.15 -25.21
CA TYR A 370 -2.53 -4.44 -25.73
C TYR A 370 -1.46 -5.20 -26.53
N SER A 371 -0.30 -4.60 -26.79
CA SER A 371 0.86 -5.23 -27.44
C SER A 371 2.01 -5.47 -26.46
N THR A 372 2.79 -6.53 -26.69
CA THR A 372 4.08 -6.76 -26.04
C THR A 372 5.20 -6.63 -27.07
N ILE A 373 6.10 -5.67 -26.87
CA ILE A 373 7.22 -5.37 -27.77
C ILE A 373 6.70 -5.17 -29.21
N ASN A 374 6.88 -6.14 -30.11
CA ASN A 374 6.58 -6.04 -31.55
C ASN A 374 5.32 -6.81 -31.97
N SER A 375 4.49 -7.28 -31.04
CA SER A 375 3.34 -8.15 -31.36
C SER A 375 2.18 -7.45 -32.08
N GLY A 376 2.18 -6.13 -32.11
CA GLY A 376 1.11 -5.31 -32.69
C GLY A 376 1.63 -3.90 -32.98
N SER A 377 0.87 -3.15 -33.77
CA SER A 377 1.15 -1.77 -34.17
C SER A 377 -0.13 -0.94 -34.13
N GLY A 378 0.02 0.38 -34.18
CA GLY A 378 -1.08 1.35 -34.22
C GLY A 378 -0.91 2.46 -33.20
N PRO A 379 -1.77 3.51 -33.26
CA PRO A 379 -1.56 4.76 -32.52
C PRO A 379 -1.36 4.58 -31.01
N ASP A 380 -2.13 3.68 -30.38
CA ASP A 380 -2.03 3.42 -28.94
C ASP A 380 -0.75 2.65 -28.57
N VAL A 381 -0.23 1.81 -29.46
CA VAL A 381 1.05 1.11 -29.27
C VAL A 381 2.21 2.08 -29.48
N ASP A 382 2.14 2.88 -30.55
CA ASP A 382 3.17 3.86 -30.91
C ASP A 382 3.31 4.93 -29.81
N LEU A 383 2.18 5.36 -29.22
CA LEU A 383 2.15 6.23 -28.04
C LEU A 383 2.98 5.66 -26.88
N VAL A 384 2.77 4.38 -26.56
CA VAL A 384 3.45 3.71 -25.44
C VAL A 384 4.93 3.46 -25.77
N ILE A 385 5.27 3.14 -27.02
CA ILE A 385 6.66 3.02 -27.48
C ILE A 385 7.40 4.35 -27.28
N GLU A 386 6.84 5.45 -27.78
CA GLU A 386 7.49 6.76 -27.67
C GLU A 386 7.58 7.21 -26.21
N ALA A 387 6.52 7.04 -25.41
CA ALA A 387 6.57 7.33 -23.98
C ALA A 387 7.66 6.52 -23.26
N THR A 388 7.78 5.23 -23.55
CA THR A 388 8.81 4.34 -22.96
C THR A 388 10.22 4.85 -23.29
N LYS A 389 10.45 5.25 -24.54
CA LYS A 389 11.72 5.82 -24.99
C LYS A 389 12.04 7.11 -24.23
N LEU A 390 11.07 8.03 -24.12
CA LEU A 390 11.23 9.29 -23.38
C LEU A 390 11.56 9.07 -21.89
N VAL A 391 10.99 8.05 -21.25
CA VAL A 391 11.36 7.69 -19.87
C VAL A 391 12.82 7.22 -19.81
N LYS A 392 13.24 6.31 -20.71
CA LYS A 392 14.62 5.80 -20.76
C LYS A 392 15.65 6.91 -21.00
N GLU A 393 15.31 7.91 -21.82
CA GLU A 393 16.16 9.08 -22.07
C GLU A 393 16.28 10.00 -20.85
N LYS A 394 15.16 10.28 -20.16
CA LYS A 394 15.12 11.20 -19.01
C LYS A 394 15.62 10.57 -17.70
N ARG A 395 15.40 9.27 -17.51
CA ARG A 395 15.70 8.49 -16.30
C ARG A 395 16.32 7.15 -16.66
N PRO A 396 17.57 7.13 -17.17
CA PRO A 396 18.25 5.89 -17.54
C PRO A 396 18.53 4.97 -16.34
N ASP A 397 18.43 5.49 -15.11
CA ASP A 397 18.53 4.73 -13.86
C ASP A 397 17.28 3.89 -13.57
N LEU A 398 16.12 4.24 -14.16
CA LEU A 398 14.83 3.64 -13.82
C LEU A 398 14.58 2.37 -14.66
N PRO A 399 14.32 1.20 -14.03
CA PRO A 399 13.89 0.01 -14.75
C PRO A 399 12.50 0.25 -15.35
N VAL A 400 12.45 0.49 -16.66
CA VAL A 400 11.21 0.72 -17.42
C VAL A 400 11.20 -0.14 -18.69
N ASP A 401 10.05 -0.73 -18.99
CA ASP A 401 9.85 -1.41 -20.26
C ASP A 401 8.41 -1.36 -20.76
N GLY A 402 8.27 -1.44 -22.07
CA GLY A 402 7.03 -1.13 -22.75
C GLY A 402 7.20 -1.12 -24.27
N PRO A 403 6.13 -1.33 -25.04
CA PRO A 403 4.78 -1.69 -24.60
C PRO A 403 4.74 -3.12 -24.03
N LEU A 404 4.03 -3.32 -22.94
CA LEU A 404 3.82 -4.63 -22.32
C LEU A 404 2.32 -4.90 -22.14
N GLN A 405 1.88 -6.10 -22.49
CA GLN A 405 0.59 -6.60 -22.02
C GLN A 405 0.64 -6.88 -20.51
N TYR A 406 -0.52 -6.81 -19.86
CA TYR A 406 -0.63 -7.00 -18.42
C TYR A 406 -0.13 -8.38 -17.97
N ASP A 407 -0.42 -9.44 -18.74
CA ASP A 407 0.06 -10.81 -18.47
C ASP A 407 1.60 -10.90 -18.53
N ALA A 408 2.24 -10.27 -19.53
CA ALA A 408 3.69 -10.18 -19.63
C ALA A 408 4.31 -9.35 -18.49
N ALA A 409 3.60 -8.34 -17.99
CA ALA A 409 4.08 -7.52 -16.88
C ALA A 409 4.07 -8.27 -15.53
N VAL A 410 3.09 -9.15 -15.29
CA VAL A 410 2.88 -9.79 -13.97
C VAL A 410 3.29 -11.26 -13.89
N VAL A 411 3.23 -12.03 -14.98
CA VAL A 411 3.46 -13.48 -14.94
C VAL A 411 4.87 -13.83 -15.45
N PRO A 412 5.78 -14.34 -14.60
CA PRO A 412 7.16 -14.66 -15.00
C PRO A 412 7.28 -15.64 -16.18
N SER A 413 6.39 -16.64 -16.27
CA SER A 413 6.39 -17.60 -17.37
C SER A 413 6.00 -16.96 -18.71
N VAL A 414 5.02 -16.04 -18.70
CA VAL A 414 4.61 -15.27 -19.88
C VAL A 414 5.71 -14.28 -20.26
N ALA A 415 6.30 -13.60 -19.29
CA ALA A 415 7.44 -12.70 -19.49
C ALA A 415 8.61 -13.41 -20.16
N LYS A 416 8.98 -14.61 -19.70
CA LYS A 416 10.04 -15.43 -20.32
C LYS A 416 9.74 -15.77 -21.79
N SER A 417 8.46 -15.91 -22.14
CA SER A 417 8.05 -16.19 -23.52
C SER A 417 7.96 -14.94 -24.40
N LYS A 418 7.37 -13.85 -23.89
CA LYS A 418 7.02 -12.66 -24.69
C LYS A 418 8.06 -11.53 -24.61
N ALA A 419 8.82 -11.45 -23.52
CA ALA A 419 9.79 -10.39 -23.23
C ALA A 419 11.00 -10.91 -22.40
N PRO A 420 11.75 -11.93 -22.88
CA PRO A 420 12.76 -12.65 -22.10
C PRO A 420 13.92 -11.78 -21.57
N ASN A 421 14.25 -10.69 -22.27
CA ASN A 421 15.36 -9.80 -21.93
C ASN A 421 14.90 -8.54 -21.17
N SER A 422 13.61 -8.45 -20.84
CA SER A 422 13.07 -7.30 -20.14
C SER A 422 13.52 -7.29 -18.67
N PRO A 423 14.02 -6.15 -18.15
CA PRO A 423 14.30 -6.01 -16.72
C PRO A 423 13.02 -5.87 -15.88
N VAL A 424 11.85 -5.68 -16.51
CA VAL A 424 10.58 -5.38 -15.85
C VAL A 424 9.56 -6.51 -15.99
N ALA A 425 9.47 -7.16 -17.15
CA ALA A 425 8.44 -8.16 -17.42
C ALA A 425 8.43 -9.29 -16.38
N GLY A 426 7.25 -9.65 -15.90
CA GLY A 426 7.02 -10.65 -14.86
C GLY A 426 7.40 -10.21 -13.45
N LYS A 427 7.89 -8.98 -13.27
CA LYS A 427 8.39 -8.43 -12.00
C LYS A 427 7.91 -6.99 -11.76
N ALA A 428 7.00 -6.50 -12.59
CA ALA A 428 6.54 -5.12 -12.55
C ALA A 428 5.91 -4.77 -11.19
N THR A 429 6.21 -3.58 -10.70
CA THR A 429 5.64 -3.03 -9.46
C THR A 429 4.90 -1.73 -9.67
N VAL A 430 5.11 -1.09 -10.83
CA VAL A 430 4.44 0.14 -11.25
C VAL A 430 3.87 -0.09 -12.63
N PHE A 431 2.57 0.13 -12.79
CA PHE A 431 1.79 -0.13 -14.00
C PHE A 431 1.26 1.19 -14.53
N ILE A 432 1.74 1.57 -15.71
CA ILE A 432 1.39 2.85 -16.35
C ILE A 432 0.39 2.60 -17.48
N PHE A 433 -0.86 3.00 -17.28
CA PHE A 433 -1.94 2.82 -18.23
C PHE A 433 -1.95 3.91 -19.30
N PRO A 434 -2.27 3.56 -20.56
CA PRO A 434 -2.12 4.48 -21.70
C PRO A 434 -3.19 5.58 -21.72
N ASN A 435 -4.33 5.37 -21.04
CA ASN A 435 -5.44 6.31 -20.96
C ASN A 435 -6.31 6.04 -19.72
N LEU A 436 -7.13 7.02 -19.35
CA LEU A 436 -7.98 6.97 -18.16
C LEU A 436 -9.03 5.85 -18.21
N THR A 437 -9.61 5.58 -19.39
CA THR A 437 -10.59 4.50 -19.52
C THR A 437 -9.97 3.16 -19.14
N THR A 438 -8.77 2.89 -19.63
CA THR A 438 -8.04 1.64 -19.32
C THR A 438 -7.66 1.60 -17.84
N GLY A 439 -7.04 2.66 -17.31
CA GLY A 439 -6.62 2.71 -15.92
C GLY A 439 -7.80 2.58 -14.95
N ASN A 440 -8.83 3.40 -15.13
CA ASN A 440 -10.00 3.45 -14.26
C ASN A 440 -10.79 2.15 -14.23
N CYS A 441 -11.08 1.58 -15.41
CA CYS A 441 -11.77 0.31 -15.51
C CYS A 441 -10.94 -0.83 -14.89
N THR A 442 -9.63 -0.85 -15.13
CA THR A 442 -8.75 -1.93 -14.65
C THR A 442 -8.63 -1.93 -13.13
N TYR A 443 -8.29 -0.80 -12.49
CA TYR A 443 -8.13 -0.79 -11.04
C TYR A 443 -9.44 -1.15 -10.33
N LYS A 444 -10.59 -0.67 -10.82
CA LYS A 444 -11.90 -0.98 -10.25
C LYS A 444 -12.28 -2.44 -10.47
N ALA A 445 -12.03 -2.99 -11.65
CA ALA A 445 -12.27 -4.40 -11.91
C ALA A 445 -11.44 -5.29 -10.99
N VAL A 446 -10.16 -4.97 -10.81
CA VAL A 446 -9.27 -5.68 -9.89
C VAL A 446 -9.75 -5.52 -8.44
N GLN A 447 -10.00 -4.30 -7.98
CA GLN A 447 -10.51 -4.01 -6.63
C GLN A 447 -11.76 -4.84 -6.31
N ARG A 448 -12.76 -4.83 -7.20
CA ARG A 448 -14.07 -5.43 -6.95
C ARG A 448 -14.09 -6.95 -7.10
N ASN A 449 -13.34 -7.51 -8.05
CA ASN A 449 -13.34 -8.96 -8.30
C ASN A 449 -12.30 -9.71 -7.48
N ALA A 450 -11.18 -9.07 -7.13
CA ALA A 450 -10.16 -9.68 -6.27
C ALA A 450 -10.37 -9.37 -4.78
N ASN A 451 -11.35 -8.53 -4.44
CA ASN A 451 -11.63 -8.05 -3.07
C ASN A 451 -10.37 -7.52 -2.39
N VAL A 452 -9.59 -6.73 -3.13
CA VAL A 452 -8.34 -6.12 -2.66
C VAL A 452 -8.57 -4.67 -2.26
N LEU A 453 -7.83 -4.24 -1.24
CA LEU A 453 -7.81 -2.85 -0.84
C LEU A 453 -7.04 -2.02 -1.88
N SER A 454 -7.59 -0.88 -2.28
CA SER A 454 -6.89 0.10 -3.12
C SER A 454 -6.77 1.40 -2.37
N VAL A 455 -5.55 1.84 -2.09
CA VAL A 455 -5.29 3.10 -1.38
C VAL A 455 -5.02 4.20 -2.40
N GLY A 456 -5.88 5.23 -2.43
CA GLY A 456 -5.81 6.36 -3.37
C GLY A 456 -7.18 6.83 -3.86
N PRO A 457 -7.23 7.72 -4.87
CA PRO A 457 -6.11 8.17 -5.68
C PRO A 457 -5.19 9.12 -4.91
N MET A 458 -3.89 8.88 -4.99
CA MET A 458 -2.87 9.85 -4.55
C MET A 458 -2.48 10.72 -5.74
N LEU A 459 -2.74 12.02 -5.68
CA LEU A 459 -2.33 12.97 -6.71
C LEU A 459 -0.83 13.23 -6.64
N GLN A 460 -0.24 13.45 -7.81
CA GLN A 460 1.19 13.66 -8.00
C GLN A 460 1.42 14.91 -8.85
N GLY A 461 2.59 15.55 -8.69
CA GLY A 461 2.98 16.69 -9.51
C GLY A 461 2.46 18.06 -9.02
N LEU A 462 1.73 18.14 -7.90
CA LEU A 462 1.37 19.41 -7.26
C LEU A 462 2.48 19.95 -6.35
N ARG A 463 2.57 21.27 -6.16
CA ARG A 463 3.55 21.91 -5.24
C ARG A 463 3.28 21.64 -3.77
N LYS A 464 2.02 21.42 -3.42
CA LYS A 464 1.53 21.09 -2.08
C LYS A 464 0.53 19.93 -2.21
N PRO A 465 0.45 19.03 -1.23
CA PRO A 465 -0.29 17.79 -1.40
C PRO A 465 -1.79 18.03 -1.23
N VAL A 466 -2.52 17.75 -2.30
CA VAL A 466 -3.99 17.72 -2.33
C VAL A 466 -4.38 16.35 -2.82
N ASN A 467 -5.27 15.66 -2.11
CA ASN A 467 -5.77 14.37 -2.55
C ASN A 467 -7.30 14.36 -2.61
N ASP A 468 -7.80 13.60 -3.58
CA ASP A 468 -9.22 13.39 -3.83
C ASP A 468 -9.64 12.02 -3.31
N LEU A 469 -10.86 11.95 -2.80
CA LEU A 469 -11.53 10.73 -2.40
C LEU A 469 -12.60 10.36 -3.43
N SER A 470 -12.91 9.07 -3.50
CA SER A 470 -14.15 8.67 -4.17
C SER A 470 -15.35 9.03 -3.29
N ARG A 471 -16.46 9.47 -3.88
CA ARG A 471 -17.74 9.61 -3.14
C ARG A 471 -18.20 8.32 -2.47
N GLY A 472 -17.78 7.16 -2.98
CA GLY A 472 -18.01 5.85 -2.39
C GLY A 472 -16.94 5.39 -1.40
N ALA A 473 -16.03 6.28 -0.97
CA ALA A 473 -14.96 5.96 -0.03
C ALA A 473 -15.52 5.51 1.32
N LEU A 474 -14.86 4.52 1.90
CA LEU A 474 -15.07 4.05 3.26
C LEU A 474 -14.27 4.92 4.23
N VAL A 475 -14.60 4.86 5.52
CA VAL A 475 -13.85 5.57 6.58
C VAL A 475 -12.35 5.26 6.51
N GLU A 476 -12.03 3.99 6.27
CA GLU A 476 -10.65 3.51 6.16
C GLU A 476 -9.91 4.11 4.95
N ASP A 477 -10.59 4.30 3.82
CA ASP A 477 -10.00 4.98 2.65
C ASP A 477 -9.61 6.42 2.98
N ILE A 478 -10.43 7.12 3.79
CA ILE A 478 -10.15 8.50 4.24
C ILE A 478 -8.92 8.50 5.15
N VAL A 479 -8.85 7.59 6.12
CA VAL A 479 -7.69 7.45 7.03
C VAL A 479 -6.41 7.20 6.23
N TYR A 480 -6.44 6.30 5.25
CA TYR A 480 -5.28 6.05 4.40
C TYR A 480 -4.90 7.25 3.53
N THR A 481 -5.89 7.96 2.97
CA THR A 481 -5.62 9.15 2.15
C THR A 481 -5.03 10.28 2.98
N VAL A 482 -5.48 10.46 4.23
CA VAL A 482 -4.86 11.40 5.17
C VAL A 482 -3.41 11.01 5.46
N ALA A 483 -3.14 9.73 5.70
CA ALA A 483 -1.78 9.23 5.92
C ALA A 483 -0.87 9.48 4.70
N LEU A 484 -1.35 9.17 3.48
CA LEU A 484 -0.63 9.48 2.24
C LEU A 484 -0.30 10.97 2.12
N THR A 485 -1.29 11.82 2.38
CA THR A 485 -1.16 13.29 2.27
C THR A 485 -0.13 13.82 3.26
N ALA A 486 -0.13 13.32 4.50
CA ALA A 486 0.87 13.68 5.51
C ALA A 486 2.29 13.29 5.09
N ILE A 487 2.46 12.11 4.49
CA ILE A 487 3.76 11.64 3.98
C ILE A 487 4.23 12.52 2.82
N GLN A 488 3.35 12.84 1.87
CA GLN A 488 3.68 13.73 0.75
C GLN A 488 4.10 15.13 1.24
N ALA A 489 3.40 15.68 2.23
CA ALA A 489 3.74 16.97 2.83
C ALA A 489 5.13 16.95 3.47
N GLN A 490 5.51 15.86 4.14
CA GLN A 490 6.86 15.72 4.70
C GLN A 490 7.94 15.64 3.62
N GLN A 491 7.67 14.97 2.50
CA GLN A 491 8.62 14.83 1.39
C GLN A 491 8.86 16.14 0.65
N GLN A 492 7.84 17.00 0.54
CA GLN A 492 7.97 18.30 -0.14
C GLN A 492 8.63 19.37 0.73
N ALA A 493 8.69 19.15 2.04
CA ALA A 493 9.38 20.03 2.99
C ALA A 493 10.87 19.69 3.18
N ALA A 494 11.29 18.49 2.75
CA ALA A 494 12.68 18.02 2.78
C ALA A 494 13.39 18.36 1.47
#